data_AF-A0A522EI47-F1
#
_entry.id   AF-A0A522EI47-F1
#
_cell.length_a   1.000
_cell.length_b   1.000
_cell.length_c   1.000
_cell.angle_alpha   90.00
_cell.angle_beta   90.00
_cell.angle_gamma   90.00
#
_symmetry.space_group_name_H-M   'P 1'
#
loop_
_entity.id
_entity.type
_entity.pdbx_description
1 polymer ?
#
loop_
_entity_poly.entity_id
_entity_poly.type
_entity_poly.pdbx_seq_one_letter_code
_entity_poly.pdbx_strand_id
1 'polypeptide(L)'
;MASYYIMPAIIMGAIIGLVELVFVHQDEAGMGWLGHGLHAIPTMILFIFASMNVDFALGFFGLSEAKLGLWGVVGVRAIIAILATLKIGAAAAIAGRVGEKIYHSLIIGVLVAAAPYIWLYGIGKLLVNFWPKAWQSGFLKI
;
A
#
# COMPACT_ATOMS: atom_id res chain seq x y z
N MET A 1 -6.84 21.08 10.19
CA MET A 1 -7.28 20.21 9.09
C MET A 1 -6.36 19.00 9.09
N ALA A 2 -6.89 17.77 9.03
CA ALA A 2 -6.05 16.58 8.90
C ALA A 2 -5.28 16.69 7.57
N SER A 3 -3.95 16.64 7.63
CA SER A 3 -3.11 16.63 6.43
C SER A 3 -3.06 15.20 5.92
N TYR A 4 -3.84 14.89 4.88
CA TYR A 4 -3.82 13.57 4.28
C TYR A 4 -2.62 13.37 3.37
N TYR A 5 -1.99 12.21 3.48
CA TYR A 5 -0.86 11.79 2.67
C TYR A 5 -1.32 11.24 1.32
N ILE A 6 -2.06 12.07 0.56
CA ILE A 6 -2.68 11.65 -0.69
C ILE A 6 -1.61 11.29 -1.72
N MET A 7 -0.68 12.20 -1.98
CA MET A 7 0.31 11.98 -3.03
C MET A 7 1.36 10.91 -2.68
N PRO A 8 1.92 10.87 -1.45
CA PRO A 8 2.75 9.75 -1.02
C PRO A 8 2.04 8.41 -1.21
N ALA A 9 0.75 8.33 -0.87
CA ALA A 9 -0.02 7.09 -1.01
C ALA A 9 -0.26 6.70 -2.47
N ILE A 10 -0.55 7.66 -3.35
CA ILE A 10 -0.70 7.41 -4.79
C ILE A 10 0.62 6.91 -5.38
N ILE A 11 1.75 7.57 -5.08
CA ILE A 11 3.06 7.19 -5.63
C ILE A 11 3.48 5.81 -5.10
N MET A 12 3.40 5.58 -3.79
CA MET A 12 3.73 4.28 -3.20
C MET A 12 2.79 3.17 -3.66
N GLY A 13 1.49 3.46 -3.76
CA GLY A 13 0.49 2.53 -4.26
C GLY A 13 0.72 2.14 -5.71
N ALA A 14 1.10 3.10 -6.56
CA ALA A 14 1.48 2.81 -7.94
C ALA A 14 2.75 1.96 -8.01
N ILE A 15 3.78 2.27 -7.23
CA ILE A 15 5.03 1.51 -7.20
C ILE A 15 4.78 0.07 -6.74
N ILE A 16 4.08 -0.13 -5.61
CA ILE A 16 3.80 -1.47 -5.09
C ILE A 16 2.81 -2.22 -6.00
N GLY A 17 1.85 -1.52 -6.62
CA GLY A 17 0.95 -2.11 -7.61
C GLY A 17 1.68 -2.58 -8.88
N LEU A 18 2.76 -1.90 -9.29
CA LEU A 18 3.64 -2.39 -10.36
C LEU A 18 4.46 -3.60 -9.92
N VAL A 19 4.90 -3.66 -8.66
CA VAL A 19 5.57 -4.85 -8.10
C VAL A 19 4.61 -6.05 -8.09
N GLU A 20 3.35 -5.84 -7.69
CA GLU A 20 2.29 -6.84 -7.80
C GLU A 20 2.13 -7.34 -9.23
N LEU A 21 2.04 -6.42 -10.20
CA LEU A 21 1.90 -6.77 -11.63
C LEU A 21 3.05 -7.68 -12.11
N VAL A 22 4.27 -7.46 -11.63
CA VAL A 22 5.43 -8.33 -11.94
C VAL A 22 5.25 -9.72 -11.33
N PHE A 23 4.76 -9.83 -10.08
CA PHE A 23 4.50 -11.13 -9.46
C PHE A 23 3.37 -11.89 -10.15
N VAL A 24 2.26 -11.22 -10.47
CA VAL A 24 1.12 -11.85 -11.17
C VAL A 24 1.52 -12.31 -12.58
N HIS A 25 2.37 -11.54 -13.28
CA HIS A 25 2.94 -11.98 -14.55
C HIS A 25 3.76 -13.28 -14.43
N GLN A 26 4.44 -13.50 -13.31
CA GLN A 26 5.20 -14.73 -13.06
C GLN A 26 4.32 -15.91 -12.65
N ASP A 27 3.17 -15.64 -12.04
CA ASP A 27 2.28 -16.67 -11.49
C ASP A 27 1.20 -17.13 -12.47
N GLU A 28 0.94 -16.37 -13.53
CA GLU A 28 -0.08 -16.68 -14.51
C GLU A 28 0.46 -16.83 -15.94
N ALA A 29 0.03 -17.90 -16.62
CA ALA A 29 0.31 -18.08 -18.03
C ALA A 29 -0.65 -17.27 -18.93
N GLY A 30 -0.13 -16.74 -20.05
CA GLY A 30 -0.91 -16.00 -21.05
C GLY A 30 -0.97 -14.49 -20.80
N MET A 31 -2.00 -13.80 -21.27
CA MET A 31 -2.18 -12.33 -21.09
C MET A 31 -3.15 -11.97 -19.95
N GLY A 32 -3.66 -12.98 -19.25
CA GLY A 32 -4.63 -12.80 -18.15
C GLY A 32 -4.09 -11.98 -16.98
N TRP A 33 -2.78 -11.97 -16.78
CA TRP A 33 -2.08 -11.22 -15.73
C TRP A 33 -2.20 -9.72 -15.90
N LEU A 34 -2.33 -9.23 -17.14
CA LEU A 34 -2.36 -7.79 -17.39
C LEU A 34 -3.66 -7.18 -16.83
N GLY A 35 -4.80 -7.80 -17.12
CA GLY A 35 -6.08 -7.36 -16.56
C GLY A 35 -6.14 -7.52 -15.04
N HIS A 36 -5.58 -8.62 -14.52
CA HIS A 36 -5.53 -8.87 -13.08
C HIS A 36 -4.65 -7.84 -12.35
N GLY A 37 -3.39 -7.67 -12.78
CA GLY A 37 -2.48 -6.74 -12.13
C GLY A 37 -2.82 -5.25 -12.37
N LEU A 38 -3.46 -4.89 -13.49
CA LEU A 38 -3.96 -3.52 -13.68
C LEU A 38 -5.06 -3.16 -12.66
N HIS A 39 -5.92 -4.11 -12.29
CA HIS A 39 -6.89 -3.90 -11.21
C HIS A 39 -6.24 -3.84 -9.83
N ALA A 40 -5.07 -4.46 -9.66
CA ALA A 40 -4.33 -4.42 -8.41
C ALA A 40 -3.77 -3.02 -8.10
N ILE A 41 -3.43 -2.20 -9.11
CA ILE A 41 -2.90 -0.83 -8.90
C ILE A 41 -3.87 0.06 -8.07
N PRO A 42 -5.13 0.29 -8.47
CA PRO A 42 -6.05 1.11 -7.68
C PRO A 42 -6.37 0.47 -6.31
N THR A 43 -6.42 -0.86 -6.24
CA THR A 43 -6.59 -1.58 -4.97
C THR A 43 -5.41 -1.33 -4.03
N MET A 44 -4.18 -1.33 -4.55
CA MET A 44 -2.96 -1.07 -3.79
C MET A 44 -2.92 0.37 -3.30
N ILE A 45 -3.27 1.34 -4.14
CA ILE A 45 -3.37 2.75 -3.73
C ILE A 45 -4.31 2.90 -2.53
N LEU A 46 -5.46 2.19 -2.51
CA LEU A 46 -6.40 2.23 -1.39
C LEU A 46 -5.77 1.69 -0.09
N PHE A 47 -5.15 0.52 -0.13
CA PHE A 47 -4.52 -0.07 1.06
C PHE A 47 -3.34 0.76 1.57
N ILE A 48 -2.53 1.29 0.66
CA ILE A 48 -1.41 2.18 1.00
C ILE A 48 -1.92 3.49 1.59
N PHE A 49 -3.00 4.04 1.04
CA PHE A 49 -3.64 5.23 1.61
C PHE A 49 -4.10 4.98 3.05
N ALA A 50 -4.77 3.86 3.31
CA ALA A 50 -5.19 3.50 4.66
C ALA A 50 -3.99 3.28 5.61
N SER A 51 -2.93 2.62 5.14
CA SER A 51 -1.72 2.34 5.93
C SER A 51 -0.92 3.61 6.28
N MET A 52 -0.86 4.56 5.34
CA MET A 52 -0.22 5.86 5.56
C MET A 52 -1.08 6.79 6.42
N ASN A 53 -2.40 6.73 6.29
CA ASN A 53 -3.35 7.60 6.98
C ASN A 53 -4.12 6.81 8.04
N VAL A 54 -3.42 6.21 9.00
CA VAL A 54 -4.06 5.37 10.03
C VAL A 54 -5.06 6.19 10.86
N ASP A 55 -4.74 7.44 11.19
CA ASP A 55 -5.66 8.35 11.90
C ASP A 55 -6.99 8.55 11.14
N PHE A 56 -6.96 8.59 9.80
CA PHE A 56 -8.17 8.62 8.97
C PHE A 56 -8.97 7.33 9.09
N ALA A 57 -8.30 6.17 8.97
CA ALA A 57 -8.94 4.86 9.07
C ALA A 57 -9.56 4.63 10.47
N LEU A 58 -8.89 5.09 11.52
CA LEU A 58 -9.36 5.03 12.90
C LEU A 58 -10.53 5.98 13.18
N GLY A 59 -10.60 7.10 12.45
CA GLY A 59 -11.67 8.09 12.57
C GLY A 59 -13.07 7.50 12.36
N PHE A 60 -13.21 6.48 11.51
CA PHE A 60 -14.47 5.76 11.31
C PHE A 60 -14.99 5.05 12.58
N PHE A 61 -14.12 4.81 13.55
CA PHE A 61 -14.42 4.12 14.81
C PHE A 61 -14.32 5.05 16.03
N GLY A 62 -14.15 6.36 15.83
CA GLY A 62 -13.95 7.33 16.92
C GLY A 62 -12.60 7.19 17.65
N LEU A 63 -11.65 6.47 17.04
CA LEU A 63 -10.30 6.26 17.55
C LEU A 63 -9.32 7.25 16.91
N SER A 64 -8.11 7.34 17.48
CA SER A 64 -7.00 8.09 16.90
C SER A 64 -5.66 7.44 17.26
N GLU A 65 -4.63 7.72 16.48
CA GLU A 65 -3.25 7.27 16.70
C GLU A 65 -2.75 7.70 18.09
N ALA A 66 -3.11 8.92 18.52
CA ALA A 66 -2.76 9.44 19.84
C ALA A 66 -3.34 8.59 21.00
N LYS A 67 -4.53 8.03 20.83
CA LYS A 67 -5.18 7.16 21.83
C LYS A 67 -4.61 5.75 21.84
N LEU A 68 -4.23 5.24 20.66
CA LEU A 68 -3.71 3.88 20.48
C LEU A 68 -2.23 3.74 20.80
N GLY A 69 -1.45 4.82 20.69
CA GLY A 69 -0.01 4.80 20.83
C GLY A 69 0.69 4.00 19.72
N LEU A 70 2.03 3.96 19.77
CA LEU A 70 2.86 3.37 18.71
C LEU A 70 2.46 1.93 18.36
N TRP A 71 2.33 1.06 19.36
CA TRP A 71 2.03 -0.36 19.15
C TRP A 71 0.61 -0.59 18.62
N GLY A 72 -0.35 0.24 19.01
CA GLY A 72 -1.70 0.18 18.45
C GLY A 72 -1.71 0.60 16.98
N VAL A 73 -0.98 1.66 16.61
CA VAL A 73 -0.83 2.08 15.21
C VAL A 73 -0.14 1.01 14.36
N VAL A 74 0.93 0.40 14.87
CA VAL A 74 1.60 -0.73 14.20
C VAL A 74 0.64 -1.91 14.04
N GLY A 75 -0.16 -2.23 15.06
CA GLY A 75 -1.18 -3.27 15.00
C GLY A 75 -2.23 -3.00 13.92
N VAL A 76 -2.71 -1.75 13.79
CA VAL A 76 -3.65 -1.35 12.75
C VAL A 76 -3.04 -1.52 11.35
N ARG A 77 -1.78 -1.10 11.17
CA ARG A 77 -1.05 -1.31 9.89
C ARG A 77 -0.90 -2.79 9.57
N ALA A 78 -0.61 -3.62 10.57
CA ALA A 78 -0.54 -5.08 10.39
C ALA A 78 -1.90 -5.67 9.97
N ILE A 79 -3.00 -5.20 10.55
CA ILE A 79 -4.36 -5.61 10.14
C ILE A 79 -4.62 -5.20 8.69
N ILE A 80 -4.30 -3.95 8.31
CA ILE A 80 -4.45 -3.47 6.93
C ILE A 80 -3.62 -4.34 5.95
N ALA A 81 -2.39 -4.70 6.32
CA ALA A 81 -1.54 -5.58 5.53
C ALA A 81 -2.08 -7.01 5.37
N ILE A 82 -2.66 -7.57 6.44
CA ILE A 82 -3.33 -8.88 6.38
C ILE A 82 -4.53 -8.79 5.44
N LEU A 83 -5.36 -7.75 5.54
CA LEU A 83 -6.50 -7.54 4.65
C LEU A 83 -6.07 -7.39 3.18
N ALA A 84 -4.97 -6.69 2.91
CA ALA A 84 -4.40 -6.59 1.57
C ALA A 84 -3.97 -7.97 1.04
N THR A 85 -3.25 -8.75 1.87
CA THR A 85 -2.81 -10.12 1.53
C THR A 85 -4.00 -11.02 1.19
N LEU A 86 -5.04 -11.00 2.03
CA LEU A 86 -6.26 -11.77 1.82
C LEU A 86 -7.01 -11.34 0.56
N LYS A 87 -7.03 -10.03 0.26
CA LYS A 87 -7.70 -9.49 -0.93
C LYS A 87 -7.02 -9.95 -2.22
N ILE A 88 -5.69 -9.99 -2.25
CA ILE A 88 -4.90 -10.50 -3.36
C ILE A 88 -5.20 -11.99 -3.56
N GLY A 89 -5.05 -12.79 -2.49
CA GLY A 89 -5.37 -14.23 -2.52
C GLY A 89 -6.80 -14.55 -2.98
N ALA A 90 -7.78 -13.73 -2.55
CA ALA A 90 -9.17 -13.88 -2.97
C ALA A 90 -9.39 -13.54 -4.45
N ALA A 91 -8.67 -12.57 -5.01
CA ALA A 91 -8.78 -12.21 -6.42
C ALA A 91 -8.34 -13.37 -7.33
N ALA A 92 -7.24 -14.05 -6.97
CA ALA A 92 -6.77 -15.22 -7.72
C ALA A 92 -7.70 -16.43 -7.61
N ALA A 93 -8.27 -16.68 -6.43
CA ALA A 93 -9.25 -17.75 -6.23
C ALA A 93 -10.48 -17.57 -7.13
N ILE A 94 -11.00 -16.33 -7.23
CA ILE A 94 -12.16 -16.02 -8.08
C ILE A 94 -11.81 -16.09 -9.57
N ALA A 95 -10.58 -15.72 -9.95
CA ALA A 95 -10.12 -15.82 -11.32
C ALA A 95 -9.96 -17.27 -11.82
N GLY A 96 -10.16 -18.27 -10.95
CA GLY A 96 -9.96 -19.69 -11.27
C GLY A 96 -8.48 -20.03 -11.51
N ARG A 97 -7.57 -19.18 -11.04
CA ARG A 97 -6.13 -19.26 -11.31
C ARG A 97 -5.43 -19.87 -10.11
N VAL A 98 -5.14 -21.16 -10.21
CA VAL A 98 -4.47 -21.99 -9.18
C VAL A 98 -2.96 -21.69 -9.07
N GLY A 99 -2.51 -20.53 -9.58
CA GLY A 99 -1.08 -20.19 -9.71
C GLY A 99 -0.52 -19.22 -8.67
N GLU A 100 -1.35 -18.49 -7.92
CA GLU A 100 -0.83 -17.49 -6.99
C GLU A 100 -0.03 -18.11 -5.84
N LYS A 101 1.25 -17.72 -5.74
CA LYS A 101 2.09 -18.10 -4.61
C LYS A 101 1.76 -17.24 -3.40
N ILE A 102 1.40 -17.88 -2.28
CA ILE A 102 1.19 -17.20 -0.98
C ILE A 102 2.36 -16.29 -0.58
N TYR A 103 3.57 -16.58 -1.04
CA TYR A 103 4.75 -15.79 -0.76
C TYR A 103 4.71 -14.39 -1.39
N HIS A 104 4.21 -14.19 -2.62
CA HIS A 104 4.13 -12.83 -3.16
C HIS A 104 3.09 -12.00 -2.39
N SER A 105 1.95 -12.60 -2.03
CA SER A 105 0.85 -11.85 -1.41
C SER A 105 1.24 -11.46 0.01
N LEU A 106 2.01 -12.31 0.69
CA LEU A 106 2.69 -11.98 1.94
C LEU A 106 3.73 -10.86 1.77
N ILE A 107 4.59 -10.91 0.75
CA ILE A 107 5.57 -9.84 0.47
C ILE A 107 4.84 -8.51 0.29
N ILE A 108 3.74 -8.52 -0.45
CA ILE A 108 2.96 -7.31 -0.73
C ILE A 108 2.27 -6.81 0.54
N GLY A 109 1.71 -7.70 1.37
CA GLY A 109 1.20 -7.33 2.69
C GLY A 109 2.28 -6.64 3.55
N VAL A 110 3.49 -7.19 3.59
CA VAL A 110 4.62 -6.57 4.30
C VAL A 110 4.95 -5.19 3.72
N LEU A 111 4.97 -5.04 2.39
CA LEU A 111 5.19 -3.75 1.74
C LEU A 111 4.10 -2.74 2.08
N VAL A 112 2.84 -3.17 2.21
CA VAL A 112 1.72 -2.30 2.63
C VAL A 112 1.91 -1.78 4.06
N ALA A 113 2.27 -2.64 5.01
CA ALA A 113 2.57 -2.22 6.38
C ALA A 113 3.81 -1.31 6.45
N ALA A 114 4.82 -1.60 5.62
CA ALA A 114 6.09 -0.88 5.60
C ALA A 114 6.05 0.44 4.83
N ALA A 115 5.04 0.67 3.97
CA ALA A 115 4.98 1.79 3.04
C ALA A 115 5.21 3.18 3.66
N PRO A 116 4.66 3.53 4.85
CA PRO A 116 4.93 4.82 5.48
C PRO A 116 6.42 5.02 5.77
N TYR A 117 7.10 3.96 6.20
CA TYR A 117 8.53 3.99 6.53
C TYR A 117 9.41 3.95 5.27
N ILE A 118 9.01 3.18 4.25
CA ILE A 118 9.70 3.16 2.94
C ILE A 118 9.67 4.55 2.31
N TRP A 119 8.55 5.26 2.40
CA TRP A 119 8.46 6.64 1.93
C TRP A 119 9.36 7.56 2.76
N LEU A 120 9.23 7.54 4.08
CA LEU A 120 9.93 8.45 4.98
C LEU A 120 11.46 8.32 4.86
N TYR A 121 11.99 7.09 4.79
CA TYR A 121 13.42 6.85 4.85
C TYR A 121 14.06 6.53 3.49
N GLY A 122 13.25 6.17 2.49
CA GLY A 122 13.71 5.79 1.16
C GLY A 122 13.25 6.77 0.09
N ILE A 123 12.10 6.49 -0.53
CA ILE A 123 11.66 7.12 -1.78
C ILE A 123 11.36 8.61 -1.59
N GLY A 124 10.60 8.97 -0.55
CA GLY A 124 10.28 10.36 -0.26
C GLY A 124 11.54 11.17 0.01
N LYS A 125 12.46 10.64 0.81
CA LYS A 125 13.76 11.27 1.09
C LYS A 125 14.60 11.48 -0.17
N LEU A 126 14.62 10.49 -1.08
CA LEU A 126 15.30 10.61 -2.36
C LEU A 126 14.68 11.72 -3.22
N LEU A 127 13.35 11.73 -3.34
CA LEU A 127 12.62 12.72 -4.14
C LEU A 127 12.79 14.15 -3.63
N VAL A 128 12.91 14.34 -2.31
CA VAL A 128 13.20 15.66 -1.72
C VAL A 128 14.52 16.23 -2.24
N ASN A 129 15.53 15.40 -2.46
CA ASN A 129 16.83 15.84 -2.97
C ASN A 129 16.74 16.32 -4.44
N PHE A 130 15.88 15.69 -5.23
CA PHE A 130 15.67 16.04 -6.64
C PHE A 130 14.62 17.13 -6.86
N TRP A 131 13.63 17.23 -5.96
CA TRP A 131 12.53 18.19 -6.04
C TRP A 131 12.19 18.81 -4.67
N PRO A 132 13.06 19.67 -4.12
CA PRO A 132 12.84 20.28 -2.80
C PRO A 132 11.56 21.12 -2.72
N LYS A 133 11.17 21.77 -3.82
CA LYS A 133 9.95 22.60 -3.89
C LYS A 133 8.66 21.80 -3.65
N ALA A 134 8.60 20.54 -4.08
CA ALA A 134 7.44 19.67 -3.85
C ALA A 134 7.32 19.26 -2.37
N TRP A 135 8.44 19.19 -1.66
CA TRP A 135 8.38 19.02 -0.20
C TRP A 135 7.87 20.28 0.48
N GLN A 136 8.40 21.45 0.11
CA GLN A 136 8.02 22.73 0.72
C GLN A 136 6.52 23.05 0.55
N SER A 137 5.94 22.71 -0.60
CA SER A 137 4.51 22.90 -0.86
C SER A 137 3.59 21.94 -0.10
N GLY A 138 4.15 20.97 0.64
CA GLY A 138 3.38 19.92 1.33
C GLY A 138 2.98 18.76 0.43
N PHE A 139 3.33 18.79 -0.86
CA PHE A 139 2.95 17.75 -1.82
C PHE A 139 3.57 16.39 -1.50
N LEU A 140 4.78 16.34 -0.94
CA LEU A 140 5.47 15.08 -0.58
C LEU A 140 5.51 14.79 0.93
N LYS A 141 4.92 15.65 1.78
CA LYS A 141 5.05 15.55 3.24
C LYS A 141 4.24 14.39 3.83
N ILE A 142 4.82 13.80 4.88
CA ILE A 142 4.13 13.02 5.94
C ILE A 142 4.06 13.92 7.18
#